data_AF-A0A8T1W9K8-F1
#
_entry.id   AF-A0A8T1W9K8-F1
#
_cell.length_a   1.000
_cell.length_b   1.000
_cell.length_c   1.000
_cell.angle_alpha   90.00
_cell.angle_beta   90.00
_cell.angle_gamma   90.00
#
_symmetry.space_group_name_H-M   'P 1'
#
loop_
_entity.id
_entity.type
_entity.pdbx_description
1 polymer ?
#
loop_
_entity_poly.entity_id
_entity_poly.type
_entity_poly.pdbx_seq_one_letter_code
_entity_poly.pdbx_strand_id
1 'polypeptide(L)'
;MNSHGILNRGETRPLRPPRAPVPLAPAYTQLQRLSTSDAPKNADALRLRRAAGVLLLVFCLGTAVGLVHVIGISQQVLATLEAQQVQQPSLLHQPHTQSRDVIGGAWQRVREGEEANVLIAFSDGPHLSKLAAAVAAGARNILGNETTSLRVRSLDNASFADDVLWADAVVLGTHVVNANVEPKMTKFMSDWSFTEDLSQKVGAVFVTSGGLSAGEELTMVNLLHSLMIFRMIIVGGERWTSAFGASAIVGEGPFQPAGQNSPEQRDFPPICYPTDPDSVHDMFKDKAIGLGERVASIAAQLRRARGIYQGSTNR
;
A
#
# COMPACT_ATOMS: atom_id res chain seq x y z
N MET A 1 27.30 28.10 55.65
CA MET A 1 27.83 29.46 55.84
C MET A 1 26.76 30.45 55.40
N ASN A 2 26.35 31.34 56.31
CA ASN A 2 25.53 32.54 56.07
C ASN A 2 26.25 33.43 55.01
N SER A 3 25.66 34.40 54.30
CA SER A 3 24.74 35.46 54.75
C SER A 3 24.31 36.36 53.56
N HIS A 4 23.09 36.91 53.62
CA HIS A 4 22.56 38.21 53.13
C HIS A 4 22.93 38.71 51.70
N GLY A 5 22.04 39.09 50.77
CA GLY A 5 20.74 39.75 50.88
C GLY A 5 20.88 41.28 50.85
N ILE A 6 20.52 41.96 49.74
CA ILE A 6 19.78 43.25 49.64
C ILE A 6 19.66 43.70 48.15
N LEU A 7 18.42 44.03 47.77
CA LEU A 7 18.00 44.74 46.55
C LEU A 7 18.39 46.22 46.60
N ASN A 8 18.71 46.82 45.44
CA ASN A 8 18.22 48.18 45.20
C ASN A 8 17.93 48.46 43.72
N ARG A 9 16.79 49.13 43.52
CA ARG A 9 16.13 49.49 42.25
C ARG A 9 16.72 50.81 41.76
N GLY A 10 17.19 50.86 40.51
CA GLY A 10 17.72 52.05 39.87
C GLY A 10 17.17 52.21 38.45
N GLU A 11 16.46 53.30 38.26
CA GLU A 11 15.62 53.76 37.14
C GLU A 11 16.13 53.62 35.70
N THR A 12 15.13 53.51 34.82
CA THR A 12 15.15 53.57 33.35
C THR A 12 15.57 54.94 32.80
N ARG A 13 16.38 54.95 31.72
CA ARG A 13 16.31 56.03 30.71
C ARG A 13 16.77 55.55 29.32
N PRO A 14 15.92 55.61 28.28
CA PRO A 14 16.35 55.36 26.91
C PRO A 14 17.16 56.55 26.36
N LEU A 15 18.29 56.23 25.70
CA LEU A 15 19.12 57.19 24.98
C LEU A 15 18.39 57.73 23.75
N ARG A 16 18.25 59.06 23.66
CA ARG A 16 17.71 59.79 22.50
C ARG A 16 18.84 59.99 21.47
N PRO A 17 18.66 59.60 20.19
CA PRO A 17 19.61 59.96 19.13
C PRO A 17 19.52 61.46 18.75
N PRO A 18 20.61 62.06 18.24
CA PRO A 18 20.73 63.51 18.02
C PRO A 18 19.80 64.03 16.92
N ARG A 19 19.30 65.26 17.11
CA ARG A 19 18.49 66.01 16.14
C ARG A 19 19.33 66.42 14.93
N ALA A 20 18.92 66.02 13.73
CA ALA A 20 19.38 66.63 12.48
C ALA A 20 18.64 67.96 12.23
N PRO A 21 19.30 69.00 11.69
CA PRO A 21 18.69 70.31 11.46
C PRO A 21 17.66 70.29 10.31
N VAL A 22 16.55 70.99 10.54
CA VAL A 22 15.46 71.22 9.58
C VAL A 22 15.90 72.27 8.54
N PRO A 23 15.71 72.06 7.22
CA PRO A 23 15.99 73.08 6.21
C PRO A 23 14.90 74.17 6.21
N LEU A 24 15.34 75.43 6.16
CA LEU A 24 14.48 76.60 5.93
C LEU A 24 13.84 76.57 4.53
N ALA A 25 12.54 76.85 4.46
CA ALA A 25 11.78 76.94 3.22
C ALA A 25 12.29 78.09 2.32
N PRO A 26 12.40 77.91 0.99
CA PRO A 26 12.81 78.97 0.08
C PRO A 26 11.66 79.95 -0.21
N ALA A 27 12.01 81.24 -0.18
CA ALA A 27 11.13 82.37 -0.41
C ALA A 27 10.63 82.48 -1.87
N TYR A 28 9.43 83.04 -1.97
CA TYR A 28 8.50 83.08 -3.10
C TYR A 28 8.88 84.10 -4.20
N THR A 29 10.09 84.05 -4.75
CA THR A 29 10.55 85.12 -5.69
C THR A 29 11.55 84.69 -6.79
N GLN A 30 11.33 83.54 -7.44
CA GLN A 30 12.14 83.13 -8.62
C GLN A 30 11.30 82.38 -9.69
N LEU A 31 10.04 82.78 -9.90
CA LEU A 31 9.13 82.15 -10.88
C LEU A 31 8.95 82.95 -12.18
N GLN A 32 9.87 83.86 -12.54
CA GLN A 32 9.64 84.76 -13.68
C GLN A 32 10.87 85.18 -14.50
N ARG A 33 12.00 84.46 -14.39
CA ARG A 33 13.11 84.60 -15.34
C ARG A 33 13.80 83.26 -15.54
N LEU A 34 13.30 82.48 -16.49
CA LEU A 34 14.08 81.59 -17.38
C LEU A 34 13.11 80.88 -18.34
N SER A 35 12.21 81.65 -18.95
CA SER A 35 11.53 81.28 -20.19
C SER A 35 12.44 81.63 -21.37
N THR A 36 13.62 81.02 -21.45
CA THR A 36 14.48 81.00 -22.65
C THR A 36 15.59 79.95 -22.46
N SER A 37 15.29 78.68 -22.71
CA SER A 37 16.27 77.68 -23.21
C SER A 37 15.52 76.39 -23.53
N ASP A 38 14.98 76.31 -24.74
CA ASP A 38 14.59 75.05 -25.35
C ASP A 38 15.84 74.25 -25.78
N ALA A 39 15.84 72.95 -25.43
CA ALA A 39 16.73 71.84 -25.87
C ALA A 39 18.22 71.87 -25.42
N PRO A 40 18.76 70.78 -24.80
CA PRO A 40 18.62 69.39 -25.27
C PRO A 40 18.31 68.32 -24.18
N LYS A 41 17.82 68.66 -22.98
CA LYS A 41 17.63 67.65 -21.90
C LYS A 41 16.47 66.66 -22.10
N ASN A 42 15.47 66.99 -22.92
CA ASN A 42 14.28 66.16 -23.13
C ASN A 42 14.51 65.00 -24.13
N ALA A 43 15.49 65.16 -25.03
CA ALA A 43 15.85 64.12 -26.00
C ALA A 43 16.54 62.94 -25.30
N ASP A 44 17.42 63.21 -24.33
CA ASP A 44 18.18 62.18 -23.61
C ASP A 44 17.29 61.31 -22.71
N ALA A 45 16.32 61.92 -22.02
CA ALA A 45 15.35 61.19 -21.20
C ALA A 45 14.44 60.28 -22.05
N LEU A 46 14.04 60.76 -23.24
CA LEU A 46 13.24 59.96 -24.18
C LEU A 46 14.08 58.82 -24.79
N ARG A 47 15.36 59.06 -25.09
CA ARG A 47 16.31 58.03 -25.55
C ARG A 47 16.52 56.96 -24.49
N LEU A 48 16.68 57.35 -23.21
CA LEU A 48 16.85 56.43 -22.10
C LEU A 48 15.60 55.56 -21.86
N ARG A 49 14.40 56.15 -21.93
CA ARG A 49 13.14 55.39 -21.82
C ARG A 49 12.93 54.42 -22.98
N ARG A 50 13.28 54.82 -24.21
CA ARG A 50 13.25 53.92 -25.37
C ARG A 50 14.26 52.79 -25.23
N ALA A 51 15.48 53.08 -24.77
CA ALA A 51 16.49 52.07 -24.49
C ALA A 51 16.06 51.07 -23.41
N ALA A 52 15.46 51.56 -22.31
CA ALA A 52 14.92 50.71 -21.25
C ALA A 52 13.75 49.84 -21.73
N GLY A 53 12.85 50.40 -22.54
CA GLY A 53 11.75 49.64 -23.15
C GLY A 53 12.24 48.54 -24.11
N VAL A 54 13.27 48.83 -24.91
CA VAL A 54 13.92 47.84 -25.79
C VAL A 54 14.59 46.73 -24.96
N LEU A 55 15.30 47.08 -23.89
CA LEU A 55 15.92 46.10 -22.98
C LEU A 55 14.89 45.20 -22.30
N LEU A 56 13.77 45.76 -21.84
CA LEU A 56 12.67 44.98 -21.24
C LEU A 56 12.06 44.02 -22.27
N LEU A 57 11.83 44.49 -23.50
CA LEU A 57 11.31 43.64 -24.57
C LEU A 57 12.27 42.50 -24.89
N VAL A 58 13.58 42.76 -24.97
CA VAL A 58 14.60 41.72 -25.19
C VAL A 58 14.61 40.70 -24.04
N PHE A 59 14.48 41.16 -22.79
CA PHE A 59 14.38 40.27 -21.63
C PHE A 59 13.10 39.41 -21.65
N CYS A 60 11.95 40.00 -21.96
CA CYS A 60 10.69 39.27 -22.12
C CYS A 60 10.76 38.24 -23.27
N LEU A 61 11.40 38.60 -24.38
CA LEU A 61 11.60 37.66 -25.51
C LEU A 61 12.53 36.52 -25.12
N GLY A 62 13.62 36.81 -24.40
CA GLY A 62 14.55 35.78 -23.92
C GLY A 62 13.91 34.80 -22.94
N THR A 63 13.09 35.29 -22.01
CA THR A 63 12.36 34.43 -21.06
C THR A 63 11.31 33.57 -21.76
N ALA A 64 10.58 34.11 -22.74
CA ALA A 64 9.62 33.34 -23.54
C ALA A 64 10.31 32.22 -24.34
N VAL A 65 11.45 32.52 -24.99
CA VAL A 65 12.25 31.52 -25.72
C VAL A 65 12.78 30.45 -24.76
N GLY A 66 13.28 30.85 -23.59
CA GLY A 66 13.74 29.93 -22.55
C GLY A 66 12.63 28.98 -22.07
N LEU A 67 11.42 29.51 -21.85
CA LEU A 67 10.28 28.72 -21.40
C LEU A 67 9.85 27.68 -22.45
N VAL A 68 9.81 28.07 -23.72
CA VAL A 68 9.55 27.14 -24.84
C VAL A 68 10.61 26.04 -24.92
N HIS A 69 11.89 26.40 -24.72
CA HIS A 69 12.99 25.43 -24.75
C HIS A 69 12.89 24.42 -23.59
N VAL A 70 12.55 24.87 -22.38
CA VAL A 70 12.33 24.00 -21.21
C VAL A 70 11.14 23.07 -21.44
N ILE A 71 10.02 23.58 -21.98
CA ILE A 71 8.85 22.76 -22.31
C ILE A 71 9.23 21.71 -23.36
N GLY A 72 9.99 22.09 -24.39
CA GLY A 72 10.46 21.16 -25.43
C GLY A 72 11.33 20.04 -24.87
N ILE A 73 12.33 20.38 -24.04
CA ILE A 73 13.18 19.39 -23.36
C ILE A 73 12.33 18.49 -22.45
N SER A 74 11.40 19.07 -21.69
CA SER A 74 10.52 18.29 -20.80
C SER A 74 9.65 17.30 -21.57
N GLN A 75 9.10 17.69 -22.73
CA GLN A 75 8.33 16.80 -23.58
C GLN A 75 9.20 15.73 -24.24
N GLN A 76 10.43 16.07 -24.62
CA GLN A 76 11.38 15.11 -25.20
C GLN A 76 11.83 14.06 -24.17
N VAL A 77 12.06 14.47 -22.91
CA VAL A 77 12.31 13.56 -21.80
C VAL A 77 11.09 12.69 -21.54
N LEU A 78 9.88 13.27 -21.51
CA LEU A 78 8.65 12.50 -21.32
C LEU A 78 8.46 11.45 -22.42
N ALA A 79 8.66 11.82 -23.69
CA ALA A 79 8.59 10.89 -24.81
C ALA A 79 9.68 9.80 -24.75
N THR A 80 10.88 10.14 -24.25
CA THR A 80 11.96 9.16 -24.05
C THR A 80 11.63 8.19 -22.93
N LEU A 81 11.03 8.66 -21.82
CA LEU A 81 10.57 7.82 -20.72
C LEU A 81 9.40 6.93 -21.15
N GLU A 82 8.44 7.44 -21.90
CA GLU A 82 7.36 6.65 -22.50
C GLU A 82 7.91 5.58 -23.45
N ALA A 83 8.88 5.92 -24.30
CA ALA A 83 9.53 4.96 -25.19
C ALA A 83 10.34 3.89 -24.43
N GLN A 84 11.00 4.25 -23.32
CA GLN A 84 11.70 3.28 -22.46
C GLN A 84 10.74 2.40 -21.65
N GLN A 85 9.55 2.91 -21.29
CA GLN A 85 8.53 2.14 -20.57
C GLN A 85 7.91 1.04 -21.46
N VAL A 86 7.97 1.18 -22.79
CA VAL A 86 7.56 0.14 -23.76
C VAL A 86 8.62 -0.96 -23.91
N GLN A 87 9.85 -0.72 -23.46
CA GLN A 87 10.98 -1.65 -23.65
C GLN A 87 11.55 -2.12 -22.30
N GLN A 88 10.68 -2.64 -21.45
CA GLN A 88 11.11 -3.52 -20.36
C GLN A 88 11.80 -4.76 -20.94
N PRO A 89 12.93 -5.22 -20.36
CA PRO A 89 13.55 -6.48 -20.79
C PRO A 89 12.54 -7.62 -20.65
N SER A 90 12.36 -8.40 -21.72
CA SER A 90 11.39 -9.50 -21.86
C SER A 90 11.73 -10.74 -21.02
N LEU A 91 12.14 -10.57 -19.77
CA LEU A 91 12.24 -11.63 -18.78
C LEU A 91 11.31 -11.27 -17.62
N LEU A 92 10.21 -12.02 -17.50
CA LEU A 92 9.22 -12.05 -16.40
C LEU A 92 7.98 -11.12 -16.45
N HIS A 93 7.65 -10.48 -17.56
CA HIS A 93 6.34 -9.78 -17.72
C HIS A 93 5.40 -10.46 -18.72
N GLN A 94 5.21 -11.78 -18.59
CA GLN A 94 3.88 -12.29 -18.87
C GLN A 94 3.03 -11.89 -17.64
N PRO A 95 1.97 -11.07 -17.76
CA PRO A 95 0.96 -11.05 -16.72
C PRO A 95 0.56 -12.52 -16.54
N HIS A 96 0.83 -13.08 -15.36
CA HIS A 96 0.55 -14.48 -15.10
C HIS A 96 -0.97 -14.66 -15.05
N THR A 97 -1.62 -14.73 -16.22
CA THR A 97 -3.01 -15.18 -16.39
C THR A 97 -3.11 -16.69 -16.39
N GLN A 98 -2.00 -17.41 -16.09
CA GLN A 98 -1.94 -18.87 -16.04
C GLN A 98 -3.04 -19.51 -15.18
N SER A 99 -3.62 -18.76 -14.23
CA SER A 99 -4.80 -19.17 -13.47
C SER A 99 -6.11 -18.57 -13.99
N ARG A 100 -6.15 -17.26 -14.29
CA ARG A 100 -7.38 -16.57 -14.70
C ARG A 100 -8.07 -17.20 -15.91
N ASP A 101 -7.32 -17.65 -16.92
CA ASP A 101 -7.89 -18.27 -18.12
C ASP A 101 -8.22 -19.76 -17.93
N VAL A 102 -7.57 -20.45 -16.97
CA VAL A 102 -7.96 -21.80 -16.56
C VAL A 102 -9.27 -21.76 -15.75
N ILE A 103 -9.53 -20.67 -15.03
CA ILE A 103 -10.72 -20.47 -14.16
C ILE A 103 -11.87 -19.71 -14.88
N GLY A 104 -11.65 -19.15 -16.07
CA GLY A 104 -12.70 -18.39 -16.79
C GLY A 104 -13.58 -19.20 -17.75
N GLY A 105 -13.00 -20.15 -18.51
CA GLY A 105 -13.69 -20.73 -19.68
C GLY A 105 -14.63 -21.91 -19.42
N ALA A 106 -14.46 -22.65 -18.33
CA ALA A 106 -15.16 -23.92 -18.08
C ALA A 106 -16.13 -23.91 -16.88
N TRP A 107 -16.29 -22.77 -16.19
CA TRP A 107 -16.82 -22.73 -14.81
C TRP A 107 -18.27 -22.26 -14.69
N GLN A 108 -18.99 -22.16 -15.81
CA GLN A 108 -20.38 -21.71 -15.82
C GLN A 108 -21.39 -22.84 -15.65
N ARG A 109 -21.54 -23.25 -14.39
CA ARG A 109 -22.80 -23.58 -13.68
C ARG A 109 -22.46 -24.43 -12.46
N VAL A 110 -22.33 -23.79 -11.30
CA VAL A 110 -22.64 -24.48 -10.03
C VAL A 110 -24.12 -24.84 -10.12
N ARG A 111 -24.44 -26.15 -10.05
CA ARG A 111 -25.82 -26.57 -9.80
C ARG A 111 -26.11 -26.23 -8.35
N GLU A 112 -27.22 -25.53 -8.09
CA GLU A 112 -27.74 -25.32 -6.74
C GLU A 112 -27.85 -26.68 -6.03
N GLY A 113 -27.09 -26.87 -4.95
CA GLY A 113 -27.09 -28.10 -4.14
C GLY A 113 -25.73 -28.77 -3.88
N GLU A 114 -24.64 -28.37 -4.54
CA GLU A 114 -23.29 -28.95 -4.37
C GLU A 114 -22.21 -27.91 -4.00
N GLU A 115 -22.53 -26.94 -3.14
CA GLU A 115 -21.54 -25.97 -2.67
C GLU A 115 -20.55 -26.62 -1.69
N ALA A 116 -19.26 -26.37 -1.90
CA ALA A 116 -18.22 -26.82 -0.99
C ALA A 116 -18.15 -25.91 0.23
N ASN A 117 -18.05 -26.52 1.41
CA ASN A 117 -17.91 -25.79 2.66
C ASN A 117 -16.46 -25.34 2.84
N VAL A 118 -16.23 -24.04 3.00
CA VAL A 118 -14.91 -23.45 3.23
C VAL A 118 -14.86 -22.84 4.62
N LEU A 119 -13.86 -23.24 5.40
CA LEU A 119 -13.50 -22.64 6.67
C LEU A 119 -12.25 -21.78 6.48
N ILE A 120 -12.32 -20.52 6.93
CA ILE A 120 -11.17 -19.65 7.13
C ILE A 120 -11.02 -19.46 8.63
N ALA A 121 -10.02 -20.10 9.22
CA ALA A 121 -9.72 -20.01 10.65
C ALA A 121 -8.40 -19.27 10.85
N PHE A 122 -8.40 -18.19 11.62
CA PHE A 122 -7.21 -17.36 11.84
C PHE A 122 -7.11 -16.94 13.30
N SER A 123 -5.90 -16.56 13.76
CA SER A 123 -5.70 -16.10 15.13
C SER A 123 -6.42 -14.77 15.42
N ASP A 124 -5.71 -13.70 15.75
CA ASP A 124 -6.31 -12.40 16.03
C ASP A 124 -5.54 -11.28 15.31
N GLY A 125 -5.69 -10.02 15.74
CA GLY A 125 -4.96 -8.89 15.18
C GLY A 125 -5.60 -8.21 13.96
N PRO A 126 -5.41 -6.88 13.81
CA PRO A 126 -6.12 -6.07 12.82
C PRO A 126 -5.71 -6.39 11.38
N HIS A 127 -4.41 -6.55 11.11
CA HIS A 127 -3.91 -6.87 9.78
C HIS A 127 -4.33 -8.25 9.31
N LEU A 128 -4.18 -9.27 10.17
CA LEU A 128 -4.51 -10.65 9.83
C LEU A 128 -6.02 -10.81 9.61
N SER A 129 -6.84 -10.12 10.40
CA SER A 129 -8.30 -10.07 10.19
C SER A 129 -8.66 -9.45 8.82
N LYS A 130 -8.00 -8.37 8.42
CA LYS A 130 -8.20 -7.77 7.08
C LYS A 130 -7.72 -8.68 5.95
N LEU A 131 -6.61 -9.40 6.15
CA LEU A 131 -6.12 -10.39 5.18
C LEU A 131 -7.08 -11.59 5.07
N ALA A 132 -7.59 -12.09 6.19
CA ALA A 132 -8.61 -13.14 6.24
C ALA A 132 -9.90 -12.71 5.51
N ALA A 133 -10.30 -11.45 5.66
CA ALA A 133 -11.44 -10.88 4.93
C ALA A 133 -11.19 -10.84 3.41
N ALA A 134 -9.97 -10.59 2.96
CA ALA A 134 -9.60 -10.67 1.54
C ALA A 134 -9.65 -12.11 1.02
N VAL A 135 -9.16 -13.10 1.78
CA VAL A 135 -9.34 -14.53 1.44
C VAL A 135 -10.83 -14.88 1.36
N ALA A 136 -11.63 -14.42 2.31
CA ALA A 136 -13.08 -14.65 2.33
C ALA A 136 -13.78 -14.03 1.12
N ALA A 137 -13.37 -12.82 0.70
CA ALA A 137 -13.88 -12.19 -0.51
C ALA A 137 -13.60 -13.05 -1.75
N GLY A 138 -12.37 -13.57 -1.89
CA GLY A 138 -12.03 -14.50 -2.95
C GLY A 138 -12.87 -15.79 -2.93
N ALA A 139 -13.08 -16.39 -1.76
CA ALA A 139 -13.94 -17.56 -1.65
C ALA A 139 -15.39 -17.27 -2.06
N ARG A 140 -15.94 -16.10 -1.69
CA ARG A 140 -17.29 -15.66 -2.09
C ARG A 140 -17.43 -15.42 -3.58
N ASN A 141 -16.37 -15.03 -4.29
CA ASN A 141 -16.41 -14.91 -5.76
C ASN A 141 -16.78 -16.24 -6.43
N ILE A 142 -16.48 -17.37 -5.78
CA ILE A 142 -16.79 -18.73 -6.27
C ILE A 142 -18.07 -19.29 -5.67
N LEU A 143 -18.28 -19.08 -4.36
CA LEU A 143 -19.41 -19.66 -3.62
C LEU A 143 -20.69 -18.82 -3.66
N GLY A 144 -20.60 -17.54 -4.06
CA GLY A 144 -21.68 -16.56 -3.98
C GLY A 144 -21.66 -15.74 -2.68
N ASN A 145 -22.21 -14.53 -2.73
CA ASN A 145 -22.15 -13.57 -1.61
C ASN A 145 -23.02 -13.96 -0.40
N GLU A 146 -24.19 -14.54 -0.66
CA GLU A 146 -25.18 -14.94 0.36
C GLU A 146 -25.03 -16.41 0.79
N THR A 147 -23.87 -17.03 0.51
CA THR A 147 -23.64 -18.46 0.80
C THR A 147 -23.53 -18.73 2.30
N THR A 148 -24.12 -19.84 2.73
CA THR A 148 -23.90 -20.42 4.06
C THR A 148 -22.69 -21.36 4.10
N SER A 149 -22.08 -21.66 2.94
CA SER A 149 -20.95 -22.58 2.80
C SER A 149 -19.59 -21.91 3.06
N LEU A 150 -19.57 -20.70 3.59
CA LEU A 150 -18.34 -20.03 4.03
C LEU A 150 -18.42 -19.67 5.53
N ARG A 151 -17.48 -20.17 6.32
CA ARG A 151 -17.27 -19.75 7.71
C ARG A 151 -15.94 -19.03 7.84
N VAL A 152 -15.96 -17.87 8.49
CA VAL A 152 -14.76 -17.10 8.86
C VAL A 152 -14.74 -17.02 10.38
N ARG A 153 -13.72 -17.59 11.01
CA ARG A 153 -13.63 -17.75 12.47
C ARG A 153 -12.29 -17.26 13.00
N SER A 154 -12.33 -16.49 14.08
CA SER A 154 -11.16 -16.36 14.95
C SER A 154 -10.96 -17.66 15.74
N LEU A 155 -9.73 -17.97 16.13
CA LEU A 155 -9.43 -19.21 16.87
C LEU A 155 -10.16 -19.31 18.21
N ASP A 156 -10.59 -18.21 18.81
CA ASP A 156 -11.38 -18.23 20.05
C ASP A 156 -12.80 -18.79 19.84
N ASN A 157 -13.27 -18.82 18.58
CA ASN A 157 -14.60 -19.26 18.20
C ASN A 157 -14.57 -20.39 17.15
N ALA A 158 -13.41 -20.99 16.91
CA ALA A 158 -13.24 -22.10 15.99
C ALA A 158 -13.03 -23.40 16.77
N SER A 159 -13.66 -24.49 16.35
CA SER A 159 -13.43 -25.81 16.94
C SER A 159 -13.13 -26.87 15.89
N PHE A 160 -12.38 -27.90 16.28
CA PHE A 160 -12.15 -29.05 15.42
C PHE A 160 -13.47 -29.75 15.06
N ALA A 161 -14.31 -30.02 16.06
CA ALA A 161 -15.55 -30.77 15.90
C ALA A 161 -16.59 -30.05 15.02
N ASP A 162 -16.77 -28.75 15.19
CA ASP A 162 -17.87 -28.03 14.55
C ASP A 162 -17.48 -27.38 13.21
N ASP A 163 -16.23 -26.94 13.08
CA ASP A 163 -15.79 -26.17 11.92
C ASP A 163 -14.88 -26.99 11.00
N VAL A 164 -13.85 -27.65 11.54
CA VAL A 164 -12.87 -28.39 10.71
C VAL A 164 -13.52 -29.63 10.07
N LEU A 165 -14.32 -30.38 10.84
CA LEU A 165 -15.05 -31.53 10.29
C LEU A 165 -16.14 -31.13 9.30
N TRP A 166 -16.81 -29.99 9.51
CA TRP A 166 -17.83 -29.45 8.60
C TRP A 166 -17.27 -29.04 7.23
N ALA A 167 -16.03 -28.56 7.17
CA ALA A 167 -15.46 -27.96 5.97
C ALA A 167 -14.92 -28.98 4.95
N ASP A 168 -15.10 -28.73 3.66
CA ASP A 168 -14.38 -29.40 2.58
C ASP A 168 -12.99 -28.79 2.34
N ALA A 169 -12.81 -27.52 2.73
CA ALA A 169 -11.53 -26.82 2.70
C ALA A 169 -11.29 -26.02 3.97
N VAL A 170 -10.05 -26.04 4.46
CA VAL A 170 -9.60 -25.28 5.61
C VAL A 170 -8.45 -24.37 5.21
N VAL A 171 -8.62 -23.07 5.45
CA VAL A 171 -7.59 -22.06 5.26
C VAL A 171 -7.15 -21.52 6.62
N LEU A 172 -5.90 -21.75 6.99
CA LEU A 172 -5.35 -21.35 8.29
C LEU A 172 -4.54 -20.04 8.20
N GLY A 173 -4.87 -19.09 9.07
CA GLY A 173 -4.23 -17.78 9.17
C GLY A 173 -3.47 -17.56 10.48
N THR A 174 -2.21 -17.16 10.44
CA THR A 174 -1.42 -16.87 11.65
C THR A 174 -0.51 -15.66 11.49
N HIS A 175 -0.14 -15.02 12.60
CA HIS A 175 1.02 -14.14 12.64
C HIS A 175 2.32 -14.96 12.58
N VAL A 176 3.37 -14.36 12.00
CA VAL A 176 4.75 -14.84 12.09
C VAL A 176 5.34 -14.42 13.43
N VAL A 177 5.81 -15.38 14.22
CA VAL A 177 6.49 -15.15 15.51
C VAL A 177 7.89 -15.72 15.43
N ASN A 178 8.90 -14.86 15.21
CA ASN A 178 10.30 -15.27 15.08
C ASN A 178 10.48 -16.42 14.05
N ALA A 179 9.92 -16.25 12.85
CA ALA A 179 9.87 -17.28 11.79
C ALA A 179 9.11 -18.58 12.15
N ASN A 180 8.32 -18.57 13.22
CA ASN A 180 7.48 -19.68 13.64
C ASN A 180 5.99 -19.31 13.58
N VAL A 181 5.17 -20.37 13.63
CA VAL A 181 3.71 -20.28 13.81
C VAL A 181 3.41 -19.73 15.19
N GLU A 182 2.40 -18.86 15.29
CA GLU A 182 1.94 -18.33 16.56
C GLU A 182 1.45 -19.45 17.49
N PRO A 183 1.77 -19.42 18.80
CA PRO A 183 1.33 -20.45 19.75
C PRO A 183 -0.17 -20.72 19.80
N LYS A 184 -1.00 -19.69 19.52
CA LYS A 184 -2.46 -19.84 19.48
C LYS A 184 -2.90 -20.80 18.36
N MET A 185 -2.27 -20.69 17.18
CA MET A 185 -2.53 -21.56 16.05
C MET A 185 -2.00 -22.98 16.28
N THR A 186 -0.80 -23.13 16.82
CA THR A 186 -0.26 -24.47 17.13
C THR A 186 -1.11 -25.19 18.17
N LYS A 187 -1.64 -24.48 19.17
CA LYS A 187 -2.59 -25.02 20.15
C LYS A 187 -3.88 -25.49 19.48
N PHE A 188 -4.51 -24.66 18.65
CA PHE A 188 -5.72 -25.04 17.92
C PHE A 188 -5.53 -26.30 17.07
N MET A 189 -4.39 -26.42 16.37
CA MET A 189 -4.07 -27.60 15.57
C MET A 189 -3.76 -28.84 16.42
N SER A 190 -3.22 -28.66 17.63
CA SER A 190 -2.92 -29.79 18.53
C SER A 190 -4.19 -30.50 19.04
N ASP A 191 -5.34 -29.84 18.96
CA ASP A 191 -6.64 -30.41 19.35
C ASP A 191 -7.28 -31.25 18.22
N TRP A 192 -6.68 -31.30 17.03
CA TRP A 192 -7.23 -32.04 15.90
C TRP A 192 -7.00 -33.55 16.05
N SER A 193 -8.06 -34.33 15.88
CA SER A 193 -7.97 -35.79 16.05
C SER A 193 -7.28 -36.47 14.86
N PHE A 194 -6.34 -37.36 15.15
CA PHE A 194 -5.74 -38.27 14.16
C PHE A 194 -6.64 -39.46 13.78
N THR A 195 -7.75 -39.69 14.50
CA THR A 195 -8.70 -40.76 14.17
C THR A 195 -9.66 -40.38 13.06
N GLU A 196 -9.81 -39.09 12.78
CA GLU A 196 -10.71 -38.57 11.74
C GLU A 196 -10.01 -38.53 10.38
N ASP A 197 -10.76 -38.80 9.31
CA ASP A 197 -10.21 -38.76 7.95
C ASP A 197 -10.33 -37.35 7.35
N LEU A 198 -9.22 -36.62 7.38
CA LEU A 198 -9.11 -35.30 6.75
C LEU A 198 -8.47 -35.35 5.34
N SER A 199 -8.15 -36.55 4.83
CA SER A 199 -7.37 -36.69 3.58
C SER A 199 -8.04 -36.15 2.32
N GLN A 200 -9.34 -36.00 2.43
CA GLN A 200 -10.23 -35.53 1.38
C GLN A 200 -10.47 -34.02 1.45
N LYS A 201 -9.88 -33.31 2.42
CA LYS A 201 -10.05 -31.87 2.58
C LYS A 201 -8.92 -31.10 1.89
N VAL A 202 -9.25 -29.93 1.36
CA VAL A 202 -8.26 -28.97 0.84
C VAL A 202 -7.65 -28.20 2.00
N GLY A 203 -6.32 -28.10 2.03
CA GLY A 203 -5.57 -27.32 3.02
C GLY A 203 -4.84 -26.15 2.37
N ALA A 204 -4.99 -24.96 2.92
CA ALA A 204 -4.32 -23.74 2.48
C ALA A 204 -3.95 -22.85 3.67
N VAL A 205 -3.03 -21.91 3.46
CA VAL A 205 -2.53 -21.06 4.55
C VAL A 205 -2.34 -19.61 4.12
N PHE A 206 -2.41 -18.70 5.08
CA PHE A 206 -1.99 -17.32 4.92
C PHE A 206 -1.34 -16.77 6.19
N VAL A 207 -0.49 -15.76 6.04
CA VAL A 207 0.24 -15.17 7.17
C VAL A 207 0.37 -13.66 7.07
N THR A 208 0.59 -13.00 8.21
CA THR A 208 1.15 -11.64 8.25
C THR A 208 2.55 -11.67 8.86
N SER A 209 3.49 -10.95 8.27
CA SER A 209 4.87 -10.83 8.71
C SER A 209 5.25 -9.38 9.00
N GLY A 210 6.17 -9.18 9.94
CA GLY A 210 6.74 -7.86 10.20
C GLY A 210 7.56 -7.35 9.02
N GLY A 211 8.36 -8.20 8.38
CA GLY A 211 9.21 -7.79 7.26
C GLY A 211 9.34 -8.82 6.16
N LEU A 212 9.76 -8.37 4.98
CA LEU A 212 10.18 -9.21 3.86
C LEU A 212 11.37 -10.06 4.33
N SER A 213 11.33 -11.35 3.99
CA SER A 213 12.37 -12.30 4.42
C SER A 213 12.50 -12.42 5.94
N ALA A 214 11.46 -12.08 6.71
CA ALA A 214 11.42 -12.22 8.18
C ALA A 214 10.67 -13.47 8.67
N GLY A 215 10.59 -14.51 7.83
CA GLY A 215 10.08 -15.84 8.22
C GLY A 215 8.65 -16.16 7.78
N GLU A 216 8.06 -15.38 6.87
CA GLU A 216 6.73 -15.65 6.29
C GLU A 216 6.67 -17.01 5.57
N GLU A 217 7.67 -17.33 4.74
CA GLU A 217 7.71 -18.56 3.96
C GLU A 217 7.91 -19.78 4.87
N LEU A 218 8.82 -19.67 5.86
CA LEU A 218 9.03 -20.73 6.85
C LEU A 218 7.76 -21.03 7.64
N THR A 219 7.04 -19.98 8.05
CA THR A 219 5.81 -20.14 8.82
C THR A 219 4.70 -20.78 7.98
N MET A 220 4.53 -20.37 6.72
CA MET A 220 3.58 -21.00 5.81
C MET A 220 3.93 -22.48 5.56
N VAL A 221 5.19 -22.78 5.23
CA VAL A 221 5.64 -24.17 4.99
C VAL A 221 5.44 -25.04 6.23
N ASN A 222 5.67 -24.51 7.44
CA ASN A 222 5.43 -25.24 8.69
C ASN A 222 3.93 -25.60 8.87
N LEU A 223 3.02 -24.65 8.62
CA LEU A 223 1.58 -24.96 8.62
C LEU A 223 1.22 -26.00 7.54
N LEU A 224 1.75 -25.85 6.32
CA LEU A 224 1.52 -26.83 5.24
C LEU A 224 2.01 -28.22 5.62
N HIS A 225 3.18 -28.34 6.25
CA HIS A 225 3.69 -29.61 6.78
C HIS A 225 2.72 -30.22 7.79
N SER A 226 2.17 -29.41 8.69
CA SER A 226 1.18 -29.86 9.66
C SER A 226 -0.09 -30.38 8.98
N LEU A 227 -0.59 -29.69 7.93
CA LEU A 227 -1.73 -30.16 7.13
C LEU A 227 -1.43 -31.47 6.36
N MET A 228 -0.19 -31.70 5.94
CA MET A 228 0.22 -32.95 5.29
C MET A 228 0.19 -34.16 6.24
N ILE A 229 0.44 -33.97 7.54
CA ILE A 229 0.27 -35.05 8.54
C ILE A 229 -1.18 -35.55 8.54
N PHE A 230 -2.14 -34.65 8.36
CA PHE A 230 -3.55 -34.97 8.20
C PHE A 230 -3.94 -35.44 6.78
N ARG A 231 -2.95 -35.64 5.90
CA ARG A 231 -3.09 -36.12 4.51
C ARG A 231 -3.93 -35.20 3.62
N MET A 232 -4.08 -33.93 3.98
CA MET A 232 -4.89 -32.98 3.22
C MET A 232 -4.26 -32.66 1.86
N ILE A 233 -5.10 -32.25 0.91
CA ILE A 233 -4.66 -31.81 -0.42
C ILE A 233 -4.22 -30.35 -0.32
N ILE A 234 -2.92 -30.10 -0.48
CA ILE A 234 -2.34 -28.76 -0.28
C ILE A 234 -2.52 -27.87 -1.51
N VAL A 235 -3.01 -26.65 -1.27
CA VAL A 235 -3.25 -25.62 -2.29
C VAL A 235 -2.57 -24.32 -1.88
N GLY A 236 -1.59 -23.90 -2.68
CA GLY A 236 -1.00 -22.56 -2.61
C GLY A 236 -1.89 -21.47 -3.22
N GLY A 237 -1.38 -20.24 -3.25
CA GLY A 237 -2.04 -19.11 -3.91
C GLY A 237 -2.17 -19.26 -5.42
N GLU A 238 -2.89 -18.32 -6.01
CA GLU A 238 -3.19 -18.28 -7.44
C GLU A 238 -1.95 -18.10 -8.32
N ARG A 239 -1.02 -17.27 -7.85
CA ARG A 239 0.19 -16.88 -8.57
C ARG A 239 1.40 -17.63 -8.04
N TRP A 240 2.42 -17.83 -8.86
CA TRP A 240 3.69 -18.42 -8.42
C TRP A 240 4.36 -17.58 -7.30
N THR A 241 4.12 -16.26 -7.29
CA THR A 241 4.55 -15.33 -6.22
C THR A 241 3.76 -15.47 -4.90
N SER A 242 2.92 -16.50 -4.81
CA SER A 242 2.11 -16.89 -3.64
C SER A 242 2.06 -18.42 -3.54
N ALA A 243 3.09 -19.13 -4.01
CA ALA A 243 3.07 -20.59 -4.18
C ALA A 243 2.82 -21.36 -2.87
N PHE A 244 3.23 -20.84 -1.72
CA PHE A 244 3.02 -21.47 -0.41
C PHE A 244 1.73 -21.03 0.30
N GLY A 245 1.03 -20.05 -0.26
CA GLY A 245 -0.09 -19.36 0.41
C GLY A 245 -0.02 -17.86 0.16
N ALA A 246 -0.87 -17.10 0.87
CA ALA A 246 -0.84 -15.64 0.82
C ALA A 246 -0.10 -15.08 2.03
N SER A 247 0.82 -14.14 1.83
CA SER A 247 1.44 -13.38 2.92
C SER A 247 1.12 -11.89 2.79
N ALA A 248 1.14 -11.17 3.90
CA ALA A 248 1.19 -9.72 3.92
C ALA A 248 2.31 -9.22 4.84
N ILE A 249 3.09 -8.27 4.34
CA ILE A 249 4.10 -7.57 5.13
C ILE A 249 3.47 -6.32 5.72
N VAL A 250 3.65 -6.09 7.03
CA VAL A 250 2.93 -5.03 7.76
C VAL A 250 3.77 -4.24 8.76
N GLY A 251 5.03 -4.62 8.99
CA GLY A 251 5.91 -4.00 9.99
C GLY A 251 7.21 -3.41 9.42
N GLU A 252 7.25 -3.14 8.11
CA GLU A 252 8.38 -2.47 7.46
C GLU A 252 7.91 -1.57 6.31
N GLY A 253 8.78 -0.66 5.89
CA GLY A 253 8.49 0.24 4.77
C GLY A 253 8.47 -0.51 3.42
N PRO A 254 7.58 -0.15 2.49
CA PRO A 254 6.60 0.93 2.57
C PRO A 254 5.24 0.46 3.13
N PHE A 255 5.14 -0.72 3.73
CA PHE A 255 3.86 -1.35 4.09
C PHE A 255 3.32 -0.98 5.48
N GLN A 256 4.15 -0.37 6.34
CA GLN A 256 3.72 0.28 7.58
C GLN A 256 3.73 1.81 7.41
N PRO A 257 2.99 2.59 8.22
CA PRO A 257 3.05 4.05 8.16
C PRO A 257 4.47 4.60 8.33
N ALA A 258 4.76 5.71 7.69
CA ALA A 258 6.04 6.38 7.85
C ALA A 258 6.24 6.81 9.32
N GLY A 259 7.33 6.38 9.93
CA GLY A 259 7.75 6.89 11.24
C GLY A 259 7.96 8.40 11.19
N GLN A 260 7.54 9.13 12.23
CA GLN A 260 7.57 10.59 12.25
C GLN A 260 9.00 11.19 12.28
N ASN A 261 10.01 10.41 12.64
CA ASN A 261 11.27 10.97 13.16
C ASN A 261 12.44 11.07 12.18
N SER A 262 12.38 10.50 10.96
CA SER A 262 13.51 10.62 10.03
C SER A 262 13.10 10.58 8.54
N PRO A 263 12.64 11.70 7.96
CA PRO A 263 12.38 11.80 6.52
C PRO A 263 13.55 11.36 5.63
N GLU A 264 14.78 11.60 6.11
CA GLU A 264 16.05 11.32 5.43
C GLU A 264 16.47 9.84 5.50
N GLN A 265 15.78 9.02 6.29
CA GLN A 265 16.11 7.61 6.55
C GLN A 265 15.07 6.66 5.92
N ARG A 266 14.20 7.18 5.06
CA ARG A 266 13.17 6.41 4.36
C ARG A 266 13.72 5.82 3.07
N ASP A 267 13.51 4.52 2.89
CA ASP A 267 13.85 3.83 1.64
C ASP A 267 12.92 4.22 0.47
N PHE A 268 11.74 4.80 0.76
CA PHE A 268 10.71 5.13 -0.23
C PHE A 268 10.18 6.58 -0.08
N PRO A 269 9.58 7.17 -1.15
CA PRO A 269 8.87 8.45 -1.06
C PRO A 269 7.67 8.42 -0.09
N PRO A 270 7.26 9.55 0.51
CA PRO A 270 6.16 9.60 1.48
C PRO A 270 4.83 9.04 0.98
N ILE A 271 4.54 9.15 -0.32
CA ILE A 271 3.30 8.67 -0.93
C ILE A 271 3.19 7.14 -0.95
N CYS A 272 4.29 6.42 -0.76
CA CYS A 272 4.29 4.95 -0.75
C CYS A 272 3.82 4.37 0.59
N TYR A 273 3.83 5.16 1.67
CA TYR A 273 3.49 4.68 3.00
C TYR A 273 1.99 4.83 3.26
N PRO A 274 1.32 3.83 3.86
CA PRO A 274 -0.08 3.93 4.20
C PRO A 274 -0.33 4.96 5.31
N THR A 275 -1.52 5.56 5.28
CA THR A 275 -2.00 6.43 6.34
C THR A 275 -2.72 5.65 7.45
N ASP A 276 -3.40 4.55 7.09
CA ASP A 276 -4.05 3.64 8.05
C ASP A 276 -3.00 2.66 8.60
N PRO A 277 -2.69 2.70 9.91
CA PRO A 277 -1.69 1.82 10.52
C PRO A 277 -2.06 0.35 10.44
N ASP A 278 -3.35 0.04 10.31
CA ASP A 278 -3.83 -1.33 10.24
C ASP A 278 -4.03 -1.78 8.79
N SER A 279 -3.66 -0.98 7.79
CA SER A 279 -3.93 -1.32 6.39
C SER A 279 -3.09 -2.52 5.92
N VAL A 280 -3.59 -3.17 4.88
CA VAL A 280 -2.85 -4.19 4.13
C VAL A 280 -2.71 -3.66 2.71
N HIS A 281 -1.49 -3.67 2.17
CA HIS A 281 -1.24 -3.20 0.82
C HIS A 281 -1.98 -4.06 -0.23
N ASP A 282 -2.51 -3.44 -1.28
CA ASP A 282 -3.41 -4.10 -2.24
C ASP A 282 -2.75 -5.30 -2.97
N MET A 283 -1.44 -5.22 -3.22
CA MET A 283 -0.67 -6.36 -3.73
C MET A 283 -0.85 -7.65 -2.88
N PHE A 284 -0.91 -7.52 -1.56
CA PHE A 284 -1.12 -8.67 -0.66
C PHE A 284 -2.59 -9.09 -0.62
N LYS A 285 -3.52 -8.11 -0.66
CA LYS A 285 -4.96 -8.40 -0.77
C LYS A 285 -5.28 -9.20 -2.03
N ASP A 286 -4.71 -8.84 -3.17
CA ASP A 286 -4.90 -9.55 -4.44
C ASP A 286 -4.47 -11.02 -4.35
N LYS A 287 -3.32 -11.29 -3.72
CA LYS A 287 -2.85 -12.65 -3.50
C LYS A 287 -3.77 -13.44 -2.56
N ALA A 288 -4.31 -12.78 -1.53
CA ALA A 288 -5.26 -13.39 -0.60
C ALA A 288 -6.62 -13.69 -1.27
N ILE A 289 -7.13 -12.77 -2.09
CA ILE A 289 -8.34 -12.99 -2.91
C ILE A 289 -8.11 -14.19 -3.84
N GLY A 290 -7.01 -14.21 -4.58
CA GLY A 290 -6.69 -15.33 -5.47
C GLY A 290 -6.53 -16.67 -4.75
N LEU A 291 -5.97 -16.67 -3.52
CA LEU A 291 -5.93 -17.86 -2.67
C LEU A 291 -7.36 -18.36 -2.35
N GLY A 292 -8.24 -17.46 -1.92
CA GLY A 292 -9.64 -17.78 -1.61
C GLY A 292 -10.40 -18.36 -2.80
N GLU A 293 -10.27 -17.75 -3.98
CA GLU A 293 -10.87 -18.23 -5.23
C GLU A 293 -10.38 -19.63 -5.58
N ARG A 294 -9.06 -19.85 -5.52
CA ARG A 294 -8.45 -21.13 -5.89
C ARG A 294 -8.86 -22.25 -4.93
N VAL A 295 -8.87 -21.98 -3.62
CA VAL A 295 -9.31 -22.94 -2.61
C VAL A 295 -10.76 -23.34 -2.82
N ALA A 296 -11.67 -22.36 -2.93
CA ALA A 296 -13.09 -22.61 -3.13
C ALA A 296 -13.37 -23.38 -4.43
N SER A 297 -12.69 -23.01 -5.51
CA SER A 297 -12.82 -23.69 -6.81
C SER A 297 -12.39 -25.17 -6.74
N ILE A 298 -11.23 -25.46 -6.17
CA ILE A 298 -10.73 -26.84 -6.05
C ILE A 298 -11.63 -27.66 -5.12
N ALA A 299 -12.06 -27.10 -3.99
CA ALA A 299 -12.97 -27.78 -3.06
C ALA A 299 -14.31 -28.13 -3.74
N ALA A 300 -14.89 -27.20 -4.49
CA ALA A 300 -16.12 -27.43 -5.25
C ALA A 300 -15.94 -28.54 -6.30
N GLN A 301 -14.81 -28.59 -6.99
CA GLN A 301 -14.51 -29.67 -7.95
C GLN A 301 -14.44 -31.04 -7.28
N LEU A 302 -13.70 -31.14 -6.17
CA LEU A 302 -13.55 -32.39 -5.43
C LEU A 302 -14.90 -32.88 -4.88
N ARG A 303 -15.73 -31.96 -4.37
CA ARG A 303 -17.07 -32.28 -3.87
C ARG A 303 -17.97 -32.80 -5.00
N ARG A 304 -17.99 -32.14 -6.16
CA ARG A 304 -18.73 -32.60 -7.35
C ARG A 304 -18.28 -33.99 -7.82
N ALA A 305 -16.97 -34.23 -7.86
CA ALA A 305 -16.43 -35.53 -8.25
C ALA A 305 -16.97 -36.65 -7.33
N ARG A 306 -17.02 -36.41 -6.02
CA ARG A 306 -17.57 -37.38 -5.04
C ARG A 306 -19.06 -37.65 -5.23
N GLY A 307 -19.85 -36.60 -5.47
CA GLY A 307 -21.28 -36.72 -5.73
C GLY A 307 -21.59 -37.62 -6.94
N ILE A 308 -20.80 -37.47 -8.01
CA ILE A 308 -20.90 -38.31 -9.21
C ILE A 308 -20.61 -39.79 -8.90
N TYR A 309 -19.54 -40.08 -8.16
CA TYR A 309 -19.18 -41.46 -7.82
C TYR A 309 -20.28 -42.15 -7.01
N GLN A 310 -20.80 -41.50 -5.96
CA GLN A 310 -21.86 -42.03 -5.11
C GLN A 310 -23.19 -42.26 -5.88
N GLY A 311 -23.50 -41.38 -6.83
CA GLY A 311 -24.68 -41.52 -7.70
C GLY A 311 -24.58 -42.62 -8.75
N SER A 312 -23.37 -43.10 -9.09
CA SER A 312 -23.18 -44.23 -10.02
C SER A 312 -23.26 -45.59 -9.33
N THR A 313 -22.90 -45.68 -8.05
CA THR A 313 -22.99 -46.91 -7.25
C THR A 313 -24.41 -47.26 -6.79
N ASN A 314 -25.34 -46.30 -6.87
CA ASN A 314 -26.75 -46.49 -6.52
C ASN A 314 -27.67 -46.72 -7.74
N ARG A 315 -27.11 -47.04 -8.91
CA ARG A 315 -27.83 -47.40 -10.13
C ARG A 315 -27.42 -48.78 -10.60
#